data_AF-A0AAW7QNU4-F1
#
_entry.id   AF-A0AAW7QNU4-F1
#
_cell.length_a   1.000
_cell.length_b   1.000
_cell.length_c   1.000
_cell.angle_alpha   90.00
_cell.angle_beta   90.00
_cell.angle_gamma   90.00
#
_symmetry.space_group_name_H-M   'P 1'
#
loop_
_entity.id
_entity.type
_entity.pdbx_description
1 polymer ?
#
loop_
_entity_poly.entity_id
_entity_poly.type
_entity_poly.pdbx_seq_one_letter_code
_entity_poly.pdbx_strand_id
1 'polypeptide(L)'
;MALLGSLIALGAALVFAVLAIATLWGGWQAIRRELLRGFISTNPSSGERVWSLFLTVVPILGVALLGLLAAWRIVQVALGLG
;
A
#
# COMPACT_ATOMS: atom_id res chain seq x y z
N MET A 1 5.61 15.09 28.82
CA MET A 1 5.43 15.54 27.42
C MET A 1 6.00 14.56 26.41
N ALA A 2 7.27 14.14 26.52
CA ALA A 2 7.89 13.19 25.57
C ALA A 2 7.18 11.81 25.47
N LEU A 3 6.82 11.20 26.60
CA LEU A 3 6.18 9.87 26.62
C LEU A 3 4.83 9.84 25.88
N LEU A 4 3.99 10.86 26.09
CA LEU A 4 2.68 10.97 25.44
C LEU A 4 2.83 11.17 23.93
N GLY A 5 3.79 12.01 23.52
CA GLY A 5 4.11 12.23 22.10
C GLY A 5 4.58 10.96 21.40
N SER A 6 5.47 10.18 22.02
CA SER A 6 5.92 8.88 21.50
C SER A 6 4.78 7.88 21.38
N LEU A 7 3.87 7.80 22.35
CA LEU A 7 2.70 6.91 22.29
C LEU A 7 1.78 7.27 21.12
N ILE A 8 1.51 8.56 20.91
CA ILE A 8 0.69 9.03 19.78
C ILE A 8 1.39 8.71 18.45
N ALA A 9 2.70 8.94 18.36
CA ALA A 9 3.49 8.63 17.16
C ALA A 9 3.44 7.13 16.84
N LEU A 10 3.61 6.25 17.83
CA LEU A 10 3.48 4.80 17.63
C LEU A 10 2.08 4.40 17.14
N GLY A 11 1.03 5.03 17.68
CA GLY A 11 -0.34 4.86 17.18
C GLY A 11 -0.48 5.25 15.71
N ALA A 12 0.08 6.39 15.31
CA ALA A 12 0.09 6.83 13.91
C ALA A 12 0.87 5.85 13.01
N ALA A 13 2.04 5.39 13.44
CA ALA A 13 2.83 4.40 12.70
C ALA A 13 2.04 3.10 12.45
N LEU A 14 1.31 2.63 13.47
CA LEU A 14 0.44 1.46 13.34
C LEU A 14 -0.65 1.69 12.29
N VAL A 15 -1.29 2.86 12.30
CA VAL A 15 -2.31 3.21 11.29
C VAL A 15 -1.73 3.18 9.87
N PHE A 16 -0.54 3.75 9.66
CA PHE A 16 0.13 3.70 8.35
C PHE A 16 0.46 2.27 7.91
N ALA A 17 0.93 1.42 8.83
CA ALA A 17 1.19 0.02 8.54
C ALA A 17 -0.09 -0.74 8.15
N VAL A 18 -1.18 -0.51 8.89
CA VAL A 18 -2.51 -1.09 8.59
C VAL A 18 -3.01 -0.61 7.23
N LEU A 19 -2.87 0.68 6.90
CA LEU A 19 -3.26 1.22 5.61
C LEU A 19 -2.45 0.62 4.46
N ALA A 20 -1.15 0.39 4.64
CA ALA A 20 -0.32 -0.27 3.63
C ALA A 20 -0.79 -1.71 3.37
N ILE A 21 -1.08 -2.48 4.43
CA ILE A 21 -1.62 -3.84 4.31
C ILE A 21 -3.00 -3.82 3.64
N ALA A 22 -3.88 -2.92 4.06
CA ALA A 22 -5.21 -2.76 3.48
C ALA A 22 -5.16 -2.38 2.00
N THR A 23 -4.19 -1.54 1.60
CA THR A 23 -3.96 -1.17 0.20
C THR A 23 -3.55 -2.37 -0.65
N LEU A 24 -2.61 -3.19 -0.15
CA LEU A 24 -2.21 -4.42 -0.85
C LEU A 24 -3.39 -5.41 -0.96
N TRP A 25 -4.14 -5.59 0.12
CA TRP A 25 -5.29 -6.48 0.14
C TRP A 25 -6.40 -6.01 -0.81
N GLY A 26 -6.80 -4.75 -0.72
CA GLY A 26 -7.82 -4.15 -1.57
C GLY A 26 -7.41 -4.17 -3.04
N GLY A 27 -6.16 -3.81 -3.33
CA GLY A 27 -5.57 -3.88 -4.66
C GLY A 27 -5.58 -5.30 -5.24
N TRP A 28 -5.25 -6.31 -4.43
CA TRP A 28 -5.33 -7.70 -4.85
C TRP A 28 -6.75 -8.15 -5.18
N GLN A 29 -7.73 -7.75 -4.37
CA GLN A 29 -9.14 -8.04 -4.64
C GLN A 29 -9.61 -7.35 -5.93
N ALA A 30 -9.25 -6.09 -6.16
CA ALA A 30 -9.59 -5.36 -7.38
C ALA A 30 -8.99 -6.03 -8.63
N ILE A 31 -7.70 -6.41 -8.59
CA ILE A 31 -7.05 -7.12 -9.70
C ILE A 31 -7.79 -8.43 -10.02
N ARG A 32 -8.08 -9.26 -9.00
CA ARG A 32 -8.72 -10.56 -9.22
C ARG A 32 -10.17 -10.44 -9.68
N ARG A 33 -10.95 -9.56 -9.06
CA ARG A 33 -12.41 -9.52 -9.25
C ARG A 33 -12.82 -8.67 -10.44
N GLU A 34 -12.03 -7.66 -10.79
CA GLU A 34 -12.37 -6.67 -11.81
C GLU A 34 -11.43 -6.79 -13.01
N LEU A 35 -10.12 -6.58 -12.81
CA LEU A 35 -9.17 -6.50 -13.93
C LEU A 35 -9.05 -7.82 -14.71
N LEU A 36 -8.71 -8.91 -14.00
CA LEU A 36 -8.54 -10.24 -14.61
C LEU A 36 -9.86 -10.78 -15.18
N ARG A 37 -10.98 -10.49 -14.49
CA ARG A 37 -12.31 -10.86 -14.98
C ARG A 37 -12.67 -10.08 -16.25
N GLY A 38 -12.33 -8.80 -16.29
CA GLY A 38 -12.48 -7.94 -17.46
C GLY A 38 -11.74 -8.48 -18.68
N PHE A 39 -10.50 -8.95 -18.50
CA PHE A 39 -9.70 -9.55 -19.58
C PHE A 39 -10.35 -10.75 -20.25
N ILE A 40 -11.15 -11.54 -19.52
CA ILE A 40 -11.89 -12.67 -20.11
C ILE A 40 -12.95 -12.16 -21.09
N SER A 41 -13.63 -11.06 -20.75
CA SER A 41 -14.72 -10.50 -21.56
C SER A 41 -14.23 -9.70 -22.78
N THR A 42 -13.19 -8.88 -22.61
CA THR A 42 -12.69 -7.99 -23.66
C THR A 42 -11.58 -8.61 -24.50
N ASN A 43 -11.02 -9.75 -24.06
CA ASN A 43 -9.93 -10.48 -24.68
C ASN A 43 -8.82 -9.57 -25.24
N PRO A 44 -8.22 -8.69 -24.41
CA PRO A 44 -7.22 -7.73 -24.87
C PRO A 44 -5.94 -8.46 -25.30
N SER A 45 -5.17 -7.79 -26.16
CA SER A 45 -3.87 -8.29 -26.62
C SER A 45 -2.89 -8.45 -25.45
N SER A 46 -1.85 -9.27 -25.64
CA SER A 46 -0.85 -9.52 -24.59
C SER A 46 -0.17 -8.22 -24.11
N GLY A 47 0.08 -7.27 -25.01
CA GLY A 47 0.68 -5.98 -24.65
C GLY A 47 -0.23 -5.14 -23.76
N GLU A 48 -1.52 -5.06 -24.09
CA GLU A 48 -2.52 -4.36 -23.28
C GLU A 48 -2.67 -4.99 -21.90
N ARG A 49 -2.69 -6.33 -21.80
CA ARG A 49 -2.74 -7.04 -20.51
C ARG A 49 -1.58 -6.67 -19.61
N VAL A 50 -0.36 -6.68 -20.15
CA VAL A 50 0.86 -6.33 -19.40
C VAL A 50 0.80 -4.89 -18.93
N TRP A 51 0.43 -3.95 -19.81
CA TRP A 51 0.33 -2.54 -19.44
C TRP A 51 -0.77 -2.28 -18.41
N SER A 52 -1.95 -2.88 -18.57
CA SER A 52 -3.03 -2.77 -17.58
C SER A 52 -2.62 -3.31 -16.21
N LEU A 53 -1.95 -4.47 -16.17
CA LEU A 53 -1.42 -5.02 -14.92
C LEU A 53 -0.35 -4.11 -14.31
N PHE A 54 0.60 -3.65 -15.10
CA PHE A 54 1.69 -2.78 -14.64
C PHE A 54 1.14 -1.47 -14.06
N LEU A 55 0.27 -0.78 -14.80
CA LEU A 55 -0.35 0.48 -14.40
C LEU A 55 -1.29 0.33 -13.19
N THR A 56 -1.74 -0.89 -12.88
CA THR A 56 -2.52 -1.18 -11.68
C THR A 56 -1.63 -1.53 -10.48
N VAL A 57 -0.68 -2.45 -10.67
CA VAL A 57 0.17 -3.00 -9.61
C VAL A 57 1.19 -1.96 -9.11
N VAL A 58 1.80 -1.19 -10.00
CA VAL A 58 2.85 -0.22 -9.62
C VAL A 58 2.33 0.83 -8.65
N PRO A 59 1.18 1.50 -8.88
CA PRO A 59 0.61 2.42 -7.89
C PRO A 59 0.27 1.76 -6.56
N ILE A 60 -0.30 0.55 -6.57
CA ILE A 60 -0.64 -0.20 -5.34
C ILE A 60 0.63 -0.44 -4.51
N LEU A 61 1.69 -0.94 -5.15
CA LEU A 61 2.97 -1.17 -4.50
C LEU A 61 3.60 0.15 -4.03
N GLY A 62 3.54 1.21 -4.84
CA GLY A 62 4.05 2.53 -4.50
C GLY A 62 3.41 3.08 -3.22
N VAL A 63 2.08 3.07 -3.13
CA VAL A 63 1.35 3.53 -1.94
C VAL A 63 1.66 2.65 -0.73
N ALA A 64 1.69 1.32 -0.89
CA ALA A 64 2.02 0.42 0.21
C ALA A 64 3.44 0.66 0.75
N LEU A 65 4.43 0.78 -0.14
CA LEU A 65 5.82 1.04 0.24
C LEU A 65 5.98 2.40 0.92
N LEU A 66 5.31 3.44 0.42
CA LEU A 66 5.33 4.77 1.05
C LEU A 66 4.65 4.75 2.42
N GLY A 67 3.55 4.01 2.58
CA GLY A 67 2.88 3.81 3.87
C GLY A 67 3.79 3.10 4.89
N LEU A 68 4.48 2.04 4.47
CA LEU A 68 5.45 1.34 5.34
C LEU A 68 6.66 2.23 5.67
N LEU A 69 7.16 3.00 4.70
CA LEU A 69 8.24 3.96 4.93
C LEU A 69 7.82 5.03 5.95
N ALA A 70 6.60 5.57 5.83
CA ALA A 70 6.06 6.52 6.79
C ALA A 70 5.97 5.90 8.19
N ALA A 71 5.40 4.69 8.31
CA ALA A 71 5.34 3.97 9.58
C ALA A 71 6.73 3.79 10.21
N TRP A 72 7.71 3.35 9.41
CA TRP A 72 9.09 3.15 9.84
C TRP A 72 9.73 4.45 10.34
N ARG A 73 9.56 5.56 9.60
CA ARG A 73 10.09 6.88 10.01
C ARG A 73 9.45 7.38 11.30
N ILE A 74 8.15 7.19 11.46
CA ILE A 74 7.45 7.59 12.68
C ILE A 74 7.95 6.77 13.88
N VAL A 75 8.21 5.46 13.71
CA VAL A 75 8.81 4.62 14.76
C VAL A 75 10.21 5.12 15.15
N GLN A 76 11.06 5.47 14.18
CA GLN A 76 12.39 6.02 14.48
C GLN A 76 12.29 7.28 15.35
N VAL A 77 11.43 8.22 14.96
CA VAL A 77 11.23 9.48 15.71
C VAL A 77 10.66 9.18 17.11
N ALA A 78 9.69 8.27 17.22
CA ALA A 78 9.08 7.91 18.51
C ALA A 78 10.09 7.29 19.49
N LEU A 79 11.10 6.58 18.97
CA LEU A 79 12.17 5.93 19.74
C LEU A 79 13.42 6.82 19.91
N GLY A 80 13.45 8.02 19.33
CA GLY A 80 14.61 8.92 19.36
C GLY A 80 15.81 8.43 18.53
N LEU A 81 15.56 7.61 17.51
CA LEU A 81 16.56 7.01 16.62
C LEU A 81 16.79 7.82 15.34
N GLY A 82 16.14 8.97 15.19
CA GLY A 82 16.18 9.82 14.00
C GLY A 82 15.85 11.26 14.33
#